data_AF-I3U4Y1-F1
#
_entry.id   AF-I3U4Y1-F1
#
_cell.length_a   1.000
_cell.length_b   1.000
_cell.length_c   1.000
_cell.angle_alpha   90.00
_cell.angle_beta   90.00
_cell.angle_gamma   90.00
#
_symmetry.space_group_name_H-M   'P 1'
#
loop_
_entity.id
_entity.type
_entity.pdbx_description
1 polymer ?
#
loop_
_entity_poly.entity_id
_entity_poly.type
_entity_poly.pdbx_seq_one_letter_code
_entity_poly.pdbx_strand_id
1 'polypeptide(L)'
;MIRILMIIATLVLLFVSYYLFNKQDIFFVLINKNDKNQGFLQFYGAAYAVLGVMGILTAFFNQRFIALVFLLIVIIVSATFSIRFAKKIAEPKQ
;
A
#
# COMPACT_ATOMS: atom_id res chain seq x y z
N MET A 1 -9.38 -6.78 20.76
CA MET A 1 -8.56 -5.55 20.66
C MET A 1 -7.79 -5.48 19.34
N ILE A 2 -6.91 -6.44 19.00
CA ILE A 2 -6.14 -6.39 17.74
C ILE A 2 -7.01 -6.47 16.46
N ARG A 3 -8.21 -7.05 16.55
CA ARG A 3 -9.17 -7.13 15.44
C ARG A 3 -9.59 -5.75 14.90
N ILE A 4 -9.78 -4.76 15.78
CA ILE A 4 -10.13 -3.39 15.37
C ILE A 4 -8.97 -2.77 14.59
N LEU A 5 -7.75 -2.93 15.08
CA LEU A 5 -6.53 -2.49 14.39
C LEU A 5 -6.42 -3.13 13.00
N MET A 6 -6.69 -4.42 12.88
CA MET A 6 -6.67 -5.14 11.60
C MET A 6 -7.71 -4.63 10.62
N ILE A 7 -8.93 -4.34 11.09
CA ILE A 7 -9.99 -3.76 10.25
C ILE A 7 -9.57 -2.38 9.75
N ILE A 8 -9.06 -1.52 10.64
CA ILE A 8 -8.58 -0.18 10.27
C ILE A 8 -7.44 -0.28 9.25
N ALA A 9 -6.42 -1.11 9.52
CA ALA A 9 -5.29 -1.30 8.62
C ALA A 9 -5.75 -1.81 7.24
N THR A 10 -6.69 -2.75 7.21
CA THR A 10 -7.26 -3.29 5.98
C THR A 10 -8.01 -2.22 5.18
N LEU A 11 -8.84 -1.42 5.84
CA LEU A 11 -9.56 -0.33 5.18
C LEU A 11 -8.59 0.70 4.60
N VAL A 12 -7.55 1.06 5.35
CA VAL A 12 -6.51 1.97 4.86
C VAL A 12 -5.78 1.38 3.66
N LEU A 13 -5.41 0.10 3.69
CA LEU A 13 -4.74 -0.57 2.57
C LEU A 13 -5.60 -0.58 1.30
N LEU A 14 -6.89 -0.92 1.42
CA LEU A 14 -7.81 -0.92 0.29
C LEU A 14 -8.06 0.49 -0.24
N PHE A 15 -8.17 1.48 0.66
CA PHE A 15 -8.30 2.88 0.29
C PHE A 15 -7.06 3.36 -0.48
N VAL A 16 -5.86 3.13 0.06
CA VAL A 16 -4.60 3.49 -0.59
C VAL A 16 -4.46 2.78 -1.94
N SER A 17 -4.76 1.47 -2.00
CA SER A 17 -4.78 0.71 -3.25
C SER A 17 -5.68 1.33 -4.31
N TYR A 18 -6.90 1.72 -3.95
CA TYR A 18 -7.83 2.39 -4.86
C TYR A 18 -7.25 3.69 -5.43
N TYR A 19 -6.58 4.49 -4.61
CA TYR A 19 -5.94 5.72 -5.08
C TYR A 19 -4.74 5.45 -6.01
N LEU A 20 -3.94 4.44 -5.69
CA LEU A 20 -2.80 4.04 -6.52
C LEU A 20 -3.22 3.41 -7.86
N PHE A 21 -4.44 2.85 -7.97
CA PHE A 21 -4.96 2.33 -9.22
C PHE A 21 -5.73 3.36 -10.03
N ASN A 22 -6.73 3.99 -9.42
CA ASN A 22 -7.74 4.76 -10.15
C ASN A 22 -7.50 6.28 -10.10
N LYS A 23 -6.65 6.77 -9.21
CA LYS A 23 -6.42 8.22 -8.96
C LYS A 23 -4.94 8.58 -9.05
N GLN A 24 -4.22 7.97 -10.00
CA GLN A 24 -2.77 8.13 -10.16
C GLN A 24 -2.35 9.57 -10.48
N ASP A 25 -3.22 10.36 -11.12
CA ASP A 25 -2.94 11.76 -11.44
C ASP A 25 -2.61 12.60 -10.20
N ILE A 26 -3.12 12.25 -9.02
CA ILE A 26 -2.78 12.94 -7.76
C ILE A 26 -1.29 12.75 -7.44
N PHE A 27 -0.75 11.56 -7.69
CA PHE A 27 0.66 11.25 -7.46
C PHE A 27 1.55 11.84 -8.56
N PHE A 28 1.07 11.94 -9.80
CA PHE A 28 1.81 12.56 -10.90
C PHE A 28 2.03 14.07 -10.75
N VAL A 29 1.35 14.73 -9.80
CA VAL A 29 1.74 16.09 -9.38
C VAL A 29 3.12 16.10 -8.73
N LEU A 30 3.43 15.04 -7.98
CA LEU A 30 4.66 14.88 -7.20
C LEU A 30 5.79 14.20 -7.98
N ILE A 31 5.46 13.24 -8.87
CA ILE A 31 6.44 12.47 -9.65
C ILE A 31 6.20 12.63 -11.16
N ASN A 32 7.23 12.41 -11.98
CA ASN A 32 7.08 12.50 -13.44
C ASN A 32 6.04 11.50 -13.97
N LYS A 33 5.15 11.97 -14.85
CA LYS A 33 4.18 11.12 -15.55
C LYS A 33 4.89 10.37 -16.67
N ASN A 34 5.22 9.11 -16.42
CA ASN A 34 5.80 8.19 -17.39
C ASN A 34 5.36 6.74 -17.10
N ASP A 35 5.52 5.85 -18.08
CA ASP A 35 5.07 4.46 -17.97
C ASP A 35 5.73 3.71 -16.80
N LYS A 36 6.96 4.06 -16.46
CA LYS A 36 7.69 3.44 -15.32
C LYS A 36 7.06 3.80 -13.97
N ASN A 37 6.68 5.07 -13.80
CA ASN A 37 6.05 5.58 -12.58
C ASN A 37 4.59 5.16 -12.50
N GLN A 38 3.90 5.08 -13.65
CA GLN A 38 2.57 4.49 -13.75
C GLN A 38 2.59 3.02 -13.32
N GLY A 39 3.50 2.22 -13.88
CA GLY A 39 3.68 0.81 -13.49
C GLY A 39 4.06 0.65 -12.02
N PHE A 40 4.89 1.54 -11.48
CA PHE A 40 5.21 1.57 -10.04
C PHE A 40 3.95 1.77 -9.18
N LEU A 41 3.11 2.76 -9.49
CA LEU A 41 1.86 3.01 -8.75
C LEU A 41 0.90 1.82 -8.89
N GLN A 42 0.74 1.25 -10.08
CA GLN A 42 -0.09 0.06 -10.29
C GLN A 42 0.41 -1.16 -9.50
N PHE A 43 1.73 -1.39 -9.48
CA PHE A 43 2.33 -2.50 -8.74
C PHE A 43 2.05 -2.38 -7.24
N TYR A 44 2.27 -1.21 -6.66
CA TYR A 44 1.98 -0.99 -5.23
C TYR A 44 0.48 -0.95 -4.95
N GLY A 45 -0.34 -0.47 -5.89
CA GLY A 45 -1.79 -0.59 -5.84
C GLY A 45 -2.23 -2.05 -5.74
N ALA A 46 -1.68 -2.93 -6.58
CA ALA A 46 -1.94 -4.37 -6.57
C ALA A 46 -1.47 -5.02 -5.26
N ALA A 47 -0.25 -4.70 -4.83
CA ALA A 47 0.30 -5.20 -3.58
C ALA A 47 -0.58 -4.83 -2.38
N TYR A 48 -1.02 -3.57 -2.29
CA TYR A 48 -1.93 -3.12 -1.23
C TYR A 48 -3.33 -3.71 -1.33
N ALA A 49 -3.85 -3.99 -2.53
CA ALA A 49 -5.11 -4.71 -2.70
C ALA A 49 -5.00 -6.14 -2.14
N VAL A 50 -3.95 -6.88 -2.52
CA VAL A 50 -3.71 -8.25 -2.06
C VAL A 50 -3.54 -8.27 -0.54
N LEU A 51 -2.74 -7.36 0.02
CA LEU A 51 -2.58 -7.22 1.46
C LEU A 51 -3.90 -6.86 2.14
N GLY A 52 -4.72 -5.99 1.55
CA GLY A 52 -6.05 -5.65 2.06
C GLY A 52 -6.96 -6.88 2.15
N VAL A 53 -7.06 -7.67 1.09
CA VAL A 53 -7.85 -8.92 1.08
C VAL A 53 -7.32 -9.91 2.12
N MET A 54 -6.00 -10.10 2.22
CA MET A 54 -5.41 -10.94 3.28
C MET A 54 -5.66 -10.38 4.68
N GLY A 55 -5.76 -9.07 4.84
CA GLY A 55 -6.10 -8.40 6.10
C GLY A 55 -7.51 -8.75 6.57
N ILE A 56 -8.48 -8.83 5.65
CA ILE A 56 -9.84 -9.31 5.93
C ILE A 56 -9.80 -10.75 6.46
N LEU A 57 -9.11 -11.64 5.75
CA LEU A 57 -8.97 -13.05 6.15
C LEU A 57 -8.32 -13.15 7.53
N THR A 58 -7.23 -12.43 7.75
CA THR A 58 -6.51 -12.43 9.03
C THR A 58 -7.38 -11.91 10.18
N ALA A 59 -8.21 -10.89 9.94
CA ALA A 59 -9.16 -10.36 10.92
C ALA A 59 -10.30 -11.35 11.27
N PHE A 60 -10.58 -12.31 10.38
CA PHE A 60 -11.57 -13.37 10.61
C PHE A 60 -11.01 -14.50 11.49
N PHE A 61 -9.77 -14.95 11.24
CA PHE A 61 -9.14 -16.02 12.04
C PHE A 61 -8.82 -15.60 13.48
N ASN A 62 -8.73 -14.29 13.78
CA ASN A 62 -8.53 -13.72 15.12
C ASN A 62 -7.33 -14.31 15.92
N GLN A 63 -6.36 -14.88 15.20
CA GLN A 63 -5.12 -15.44 15.75
C GLN A 63 -4.08 -14.33 15.93
N ARG A 64 -3.68 -14.07 17.19
CA ARG A 64 -2.79 -12.95 17.55
C ARG A 64 -1.45 -13.01 16.81
N PHE A 65 -0.85 -14.19 16.72
CA PHE A 65 0.44 -14.38 16.04
C PHE A 65 0.35 -14.05 14.55
N ILE A 66 -0.68 -14.55 13.87
CA ILE A 66 -0.91 -14.30 12.44
C ILE A 66 -1.12 -12.80 12.18
N ALA A 67 -1.90 -12.12 13.02
CA ALA A 67 -2.12 -10.68 12.91
C ALA A 67 -0.82 -9.87 13.04
N LEU A 68 0.08 -10.25 13.95
CA LEU A 68 1.37 -9.58 14.12
C LEU A 68 2.30 -9.79 12.93
N VAL A 69 2.40 -11.03 12.42
CA VAL A 69 3.19 -11.33 11.21
C VAL A 69 2.64 -10.57 10.01
N PHE A 70 1.32 -10.54 9.83
CA PHE A 70 0.68 -9.76 8.78
C PHE A 70 1.02 -8.26 8.90
N LEU A 71 0.89 -7.68 10.09
CA LEU A 71 1.23 -6.27 10.32
C LEU A 71 2.70 -5.97 10.00
N LEU A 72 3.60 -6.87 10.36
CA LEU A 72 5.02 -6.74 10.05
C LEU A 72 5.27 -6.70 8.53
N ILE A 73 4.61 -7.58 7.78
CA ILE A 73 4.67 -7.58 6.31
C ILE A 73 4.13 -6.26 5.74
N VAL A 74 2.98 -5.80 6.23
CA VAL A 74 2.37 -4.52 5.80
C VAL A 74 3.32 -3.35 6.03
N ILE A 75 3.98 -3.30 7.18
CA ILE A 75 4.94 -2.25 7.51
C ILE A 75 6.13 -2.29 6.54
N ILE A 76 6.71 -3.46 6.29
CA ILE A 76 7.86 -3.60 5.38
C ILE A 76 7.50 -3.15 3.96
N VAL A 77 6.35 -3.59 3.44
CA VAL A 77 5.89 -3.19 2.10
C VAL A 77 5.63 -1.68 2.04
N SER A 78 5.03 -1.12 3.09
CA SER A 78 4.73 0.32 3.16
C SER A 78 5.96 1.20 3.30
N ALA A 79 6.94 0.77 4.09
CA ALA A 79 8.24 1.44 4.19
C ALA A 79 8.96 1.42 2.84
N THR A 80 8.97 0.26 2.16
CA THR A 80 9.59 0.11 0.85
C THR A 80 8.93 1.02 -0.19
N PHE A 81 7.60 1.07 -0.22
CA PHE A 81 6.84 2.02 -1.05
C PHE A 81 7.27 3.45 -0.76
N SER A 82 7.23 3.88 0.51
CA SER A 82 7.51 5.25 0.91
C SER A 82 8.92 5.69 0.52
N ILE A 83 9.94 4.84 0.74
CA ILE A 83 11.32 5.12 0.37
C ILE A 83 11.48 5.23 -1.15
N ARG A 84 10.92 4.28 -1.91
CA ARG A 84 11.02 4.30 -3.38
C ARG A 84 10.23 5.45 -3.99
N PHE A 85 9.08 5.80 -3.41
CA PHE A 85 8.28 6.93 -3.83
C PHE A 85 9.03 8.25 -3.57
N ALA A 86 9.62 8.42 -2.38
CA ALA A 86 10.45 9.58 -2.07
C ALA A 86 11.63 9.75 -3.05
N LYS A 87 12.30 8.65 -3.43
CA LYS A 87 13.35 8.69 -4.45
C LYS A 87 12.83 9.20 -5.80
N LYS A 88 11.64 8.77 -6.21
CA LYS A 88 11.00 9.23 -7.46
C LYS A 88 10.56 10.70 -7.44
N ILE A 89 10.28 11.26 -6.26
CA ILE A 89 10.01 12.70 -6.12
C ILE A 89 11.31 13.51 -6.24
N ALA A 90 12.42 12.98 -5.71
CA ALA A 90 13.73 13.64 -5.77
C ALA A 90 14.41 13.52 -7.15
N GLU A 91 13.91 12.66 -8.04
CA GLU A 91 14.36 12.59 -9.43
C GLU A 91 14.01 13.91 -10.16
N PRO A 92 14.96 14.54 -10.88
CA PRO A 92 14.68 15.78 -11.58
C PRO A 92 13.52 15.61 -12.57
N LYS A 93 12.59 16.57 -12.57
CA LYS A 93 11.50 16.62 -13.56
C LYS A 93 12.11 16.91 -14.92
N GLN A 94 12.22 15.89 -15.77
CA GLN A 94 12.65 16.03 -17.17
C GLN A 94 11.55 16.66 -17.99
#